data_AF-B4NX39-F1
#
_entry.id   AF-B4NX39-F1
#
_cell.length_a   1.000
_cell.length_b   1.000
_cell.length_c   1.000
_cell.angle_alpha   90.00
_cell.angle_beta   90.00
_cell.angle_gamma   90.00
#
_symmetry.space_group_name_H-M   'P 1'
#
loop_
_entity.id
_entity.type
_entity.pdbx_description
1 polymer ?
#
loop_
_entity_poly.entity_id
_entity_poly.type
_entity_poly.pdbx_seq_one_letter_code
_entity_poly.pdbx_strand_id
1 'polypeptide(L)'
;MLTKALVLFGLLALAQGYSFTSREVKCHVCKAVVTELEEAIAKEDPHKMADVSGFRLDAQGNSISKKVRLVKSEMFLTELMEKICEKMDDYLKATYKSNGKFTLLKMIINGQMNPDSSLVDFVQDGDLNKSLGHFCNEVLEDNDEIFVKAFQAEELGNDLDIKICSEQARYCDESPVQEEYDFDGKEEL
;
A
#
# COMPACT_ATOMS: atom_id res chain seq x y z
N MET A 1 -11.59 -62.99 30.33
CA MET A 1 -12.36 -62.01 29.51
C MET A 1 -11.65 -60.68 29.63
N LEU A 2 -10.73 -60.39 28.70
CA LEU A 2 -9.93 -59.16 28.71
C LEU A 2 -10.77 -58.01 28.15
N THR A 3 -10.92 -56.97 28.95
CA THR A 3 -11.53 -55.68 28.63
C THR A 3 -10.72 -54.96 27.54
N LYS A 4 -11.38 -54.63 26.42
CA LYS A 4 -10.82 -53.82 25.34
C LYS A 4 -10.67 -52.38 25.83
N ALA A 5 -9.43 -51.89 25.93
CA ALA A 5 -9.16 -50.47 26.09
C ALA A 5 -9.37 -49.77 24.74
N LEU A 6 -10.45 -49.00 24.61
CA LEU A 6 -10.63 -48.05 23.51
C LEU A 6 -9.75 -46.83 23.80
N VAL A 7 -8.66 -46.68 23.05
CA VAL A 7 -7.86 -45.45 23.06
C VAL A 7 -8.52 -44.48 22.09
N LEU A 8 -9.32 -43.54 22.63
CA LEU A 8 -9.82 -42.40 21.87
C LEU A 8 -8.66 -41.40 21.73
N PHE A 9 -7.91 -41.49 20.63
CA PHE A 9 -6.96 -40.45 20.23
C PHE A 9 -7.78 -39.26 19.71
N GLY A 10 -8.09 -38.30 20.59
CA GLY A 10 -8.69 -37.04 20.20
C GLY A 10 -7.69 -36.25 19.36
N LEU A 11 -7.99 -36.08 18.06
CA LEU A 11 -7.32 -35.08 17.22
C LEU A 11 -7.69 -33.69 17.75
N LEU A 12 -6.85 -33.12 18.61
CA LEU A 12 -6.80 -31.68 18.80
C LEU A 12 -6.24 -31.07 17.52
N ALA A 13 -7.14 -30.67 16.61
CA ALA A 13 -6.79 -29.75 15.55
C ALA A 13 -6.43 -28.41 16.21
N LEU A 14 -5.12 -28.15 16.34
CA LEU A 14 -4.63 -26.81 16.68
C LEU A 14 -4.96 -25.90 15.50
N ALA A 15 -6.10 -25.21 15.58
CA ALA A 15 -6.36 -24.08 14.71
C ALA A 15 -5.25 -23.06 14.99
N GLN A 16 -4.28 -22.96 14.09
CA GLN A 16 -3.29 -21.90 14.14
C GLN A 16 -4.02 -20.60 13.79
N GLY A 17 -4.45 -19.88 14.82
CA GLY A 17 -4.95 -18.52 14.64
C GLY A 17 -3.77 -17.63 14.24
N TYR A 18 -3.82 -17.09 13.03
CA TYR A 18 -2.88 -16.06 12.62
C TYR A 18 -3.27 -14.75 13.30
N SER A 19 -2.38 -14.20 14.14
CA SER A 19 -2.56 -12.89 14.76
C SER A 19 -1.51 -11.94 14.19
N PHE A 20 -1.97 -10.88 13.51
CA PHE A 20 -1.12 -9.82 12.97
C PHE A 20 -1.27 -8.57 13.80
N THR A 21 -0.19 -7.81 13.93
CA THR A 21 -0.26 -6.55 14.67
C THR A 21 -0.90 -5.46 13.82
N SER A 22 -1.56 -4.49 14.46
CA SER A 22 -2.08 -3.30 13.77
C SER A 22 -0.98 -2.59 12.95
N ARG A 23 0.25 -2.52 13.50
CA ARG A 23 1.41 -1.93 12.82
C ARG A 23 1.78 -2.68 11.54
N GLU A 24 1.80 -4.02 11.60
CA GLU A 24 2.09 -4.87 10.44
C GLU A 24 1.05 -4.69 9.33
N VAL A 25 -0.25 -4.66 9.68
CA VAL A 25 -1.32 -4.39 8.71
C VAL A 25 -1.17 -2.98 8.11
N LYS A 26 -0.94 -1.95 8.94
CA LYS A 26 -0.71 -0.57 8.47
C LYS A 26 0.50 -0.46 7.56
N CYS A 27 1.58 -1.20 7.82
CA CYS A 27 2.75 -1.22 6.95
C CYS A 27 2.37 -1.68 5.54
N HIS A 28 1.74 -2.85 5.39
CA HIS A 28 1.35 -3.34 4.07
C HIS A 28 0.29 -2.47 3.38
N VAL A 29 -0.67 -1.92 4.15
CA VAL A 29 -1.66 -0.99 3.59
C VAL A 29 -0.97 0.27 3.07
N CYS A 30 -0.03 0.86 3.82
CA CYS A 30 0.72 2.02 3.37
C CYS A 30 1.45 1.74 2.04
N LYS A 31 2.15 0.61 1.93
CA LYS A 31 2.86 0.23 0.70
C LYS A 31 1.90 0.04 -0.49
N ALA A 32 0.74 -0.58 -0.24
CA ALA A 32 -0.30 -0.73 -1.26
C ALA A 32 -0.83 0.62 -1.74
N VAL A 33 -1.09 1.57 -0.82
CA VAL A 33 -1.52 2.93 -1.18
C VAL A 33 -0.48 3.64 -2.04
N VAL A 34 0.81 3.58 -1.68
CA VAL A 34 1.88 4.17 -2.49
C VAL A 34 1.90 3.58 -3.90
N THR A 35 1.83 2.25 -4.01
CA THR A 35 1.83 1.55 -5.31
C THR A 35 0.62 1.96 -6.16
N GLU A 36 -0.58 2.00 -5.58
CA GLU A 36 -1.80 2.39 -6.29
C GLU A 36 -1.76 3.87 -6.73
N LEU A 37 -1.18 4.76 -5.92
CA LEU A 37 -0.97 6.16 -6.29
C LEU A 37 -0.01 6.28 -7.47
N GLU A 38 1.14 5.61 -7.42
CA GLU A 38 2.11 5.60 -8.52
C GLU A 38 1.48 5.08 -9.82
N GLU A 39 0.78 3.95 -9.76
CA GLU A 39 0.10 3.37 -10.92
C GLU A 39 -0.99 4.28 -11.48
N ALA A 40 -1.81 4.88 -10.63
CA ALA A 40 -2.91 5.74 -11.06
C ALA A 40 -2.37 7.04 -11.67
N ILE A 41 -1.36 7.66 -11.06
CA ILE A 41 -0.70 8.86 -11.60
C ILE A 41 -0.03 8.58 -12.93
N ALA A 42 0.63 7.42 -13.09
CA ALA A 42 1.27 7.02 -14.34
C ALA A 42 0.28 6.84 -15.51
N LYS A 43 -1.01 6.58 -15.21
CA LYS A 43 -2.08 6.43 -16.21
C LYS A 43 -2.73 7.77 -16.60
N GLU A 44 -2.49 8.85 -15.86
CA GLU A 44 -3.04 10.18 -16.16
C GLU A 44 -2.25 10.92 -17.25
N ASP A 45 -2.91 11.89 -17.90
CA ASP A 45 -2.25 12.76 -18.88
C ASP A 45 -1.27 13.73 -18.18
N PRO A 46 0.04 13.68 -18.49
CA PRO A 46 1.06 14.51 -17.85
C PRO A 46 0.93 16.00 -18.18
N HIS A 47 0.14 16.37 -19.19
CA HIS A 47 -0.07 17.76 -19.63
C HIS A 47 -1.41 18.34 -19.14
N LYS A 48 -2.24 17.51 -18.50
CA LYS A 48 -3.50 17.98 -17.92
C LYS A 48 -3.24 18.92 -16.76
N MET A 49 -3.82 20.11 -16.82
CA MET A 49 -3.65 21.16 -15.81
C MET A 49 -4.93 21.32 -15.00
N ALA A 50 -4.79 21.66 -13.72
CA ALA A 50 -5.87 22.02 -12.82
C ALA A 50 -5.70 23.47 -12.35
N ASP A 51 -6.83 24.18 -12.25
CA ASP A 51 -6.89 25.50 -11.61
C ASP A 51 -6.89 25.30 -10.08
N VAL A 52 -5.90 25.88 -9.39
CA VAL A 52 -5.72 25.75 -7.94
C VAL A 52 -5.88 27.07 -7.18
N SER A 53 -6.28 28.14 -7.87
CA SER A 53 -6.58 29.40 -7.21
C SER A 53 -7.98 29.39 -6.60
N GLY A 54 -8.02 29.66 -5.30
CA GLY A 54 -9.19 30.25 -4.65
C GLY A 54 -9.45 31.67 -5.13
N PHE A 55 -10.61 32.22 -4.76
CA PHE A 55 -11.29 33.46 -5.19
C PHE A 55 -10.51 34.80 -5.14
N ARG A 56 -9.17 34.82 -5.23
CA ARG A 56 -8.37 36.04 -5.22
C ARG A 56 -8.55 36.79 -6.55
N LEU A 57 -8.97 38.04 -6.41
CA LEU A 57 -9.06 38.98 -7.52
C LEU A 57 -7.81 39.87 -7.53
N ASP A 58 -7.37 40.29 -8.72
CA ASP A 58 -6.39 41.36 -8.86
C ASP A 58 -7.01 42.73 -8.49
N ALA A 59 -6.19 43.79 -8.54
CA ALA A 59 -6.65 45.15 -8.22
C ALA A 59 -7.75 45.66 -9.18
N GLN A 60 -7.95 44.99 -10.32
CA GLN A 60 -8.92 45.31 -11.36
C GLN A 60 -10.18 44.42 -11.28
N GLY A 61 -10.26 43.50 -10.31
CA GLY A 61 -11.40 42.61 -10.13
C GLY A 61 -11.38 41.36 -11.03
N ASN A 62 -10.27 41.07 -11.73
CA ASN A 62 -10.14 39.84 -12.49
C ASN A 62 -9.67 38.71 -11.59
N SER A 63 -10.17 37.50 -11.82
CA SER A 63 -9.71 36.31 -11.10
C SER A 63 -8.26 35.99 -11.47
N ILE A 64 -7.40 35.85 -10.45
CA ILE A 64 -6.02 35.41 -10.62
C ILE A 64 -6.02 33.88 -10.55
N SER A 65 -6.03 33.20 -11.70
CA SER A 65 -5.93 31.74 -11.74
C SER A 65 -4.49 31.26 -11.78
N LYS A 66 -4.09 30.48 -10.76
CA LYS A 66 -2.86 29.70 -10.78
C LYS A 66 -3.19 28.30 -11.28
N LYS A 67 -2.47 27.85 -12.30
CA LYS A 67 -2.57 26.48 -12.84
C LYS A 67 -1.38 25.65 -12.40
N VAL A 68 -1.62 24.39 -12.08
CA VAL A 68 -0.60 23.37 -11.83
C VAL A 68 -0.96 22.10 -12.60
N ARG A 69 -0.02 21.15 -12.74
CA ARG A 69 -0.35 19.82 -13.31
C ARG A 69 -1.39 19.15 -12.40
N LEU A 70 -2.40 18.51 -13.00
CA LEU A 70 -3.49 17.86 -12.27
C LEU A 70 -2.94 16.86 -11.25
N VAL A 71 -2.03 15.99 -11.68
CA VAL A 71 -1.40 14.96 -10.81
C VAL A 71 -0.55 15.53 -9.67
N LYS A 72 -0.36 16.85 -9.64
CA LYS A 72 0.35 17.58 -8.57
C LYS A 72 -0.60 18.50 -7.78
N SER A 73 -1.89 18.57 -8.12
CA SER A 73 -2.83 19.33 -7.31
C SER A 73 -3.19 18.53 -6.06
N GLU A 74 -3.23 19.21 -4.91
CA GLU A 74 -3.62 18.61 -3.64
C GLU A 74 -5.01 17.99 -3.73
N MET A 75 -5.97 18.70 -4.33
CA MET A 75 -7.32 18.20 -4.57
C MET A 75 -7.33 16.84 -5.30
N PHE A 76 -6.57 16.72 -6.39
CA PHE A 76 -6.51 15.45 -7.13
C PHE A 76 -5.91 14.33 -6.29
N LEU A 77 -4.80 14.61 -5.59
CA LEU A 77 -4.12 13.61 -4.77
C LEU A 77 -5.03 13.14 -3.63
N THR A 78 -5.70 14.05 -2.93
CA THR A 78 -6.62 13.71 -1.84
C THR A 78 -7.82 12.89 -2.34
N GLU A 79 -8.46 13.30 -3.43
CA GLU A 79 -9.56 12.52 -4.02
C GLU A 79 -9.10 11.13 -4.51
N LEU A 80 -7.88 11.03 -5.04
CA LEU A 80 -7.34 9.76 -5.49
C LEU A 80 -7.05 8.83 -4.30
N MET A 81 -6.48 9.37 -3.23
CA MET A 81 -6.22 8.65 -1.99
C MET A 81 -7.52 8.09 -1.37
N GLU A 82 -8.60 8.88 -1.32
CA GLU A 82 -9.92 8.42 -0.87
C GLU A 82 -10.44 7.25 -1.73
N LYS A 83 -10.39 7.39 -3.06
CA LYS A 83 -10.82 6.34 -4.00
C LYS A 83 -9.99 5.05 -3.88
N ILE A 84 -8.72 5.16 -3.50
CA ILE A 84 -7.86 3.99 -3.25
C ILE A 84 -8.33 3.26 -1.99
N CYS A 85 -8.64 3.97 -0.90
CA CYS A 85 -9.15 3.33 0.30
C CYS A 85 -10.53 2.67 0.11
N GLU A 86 -11.40 3.25 -0.71
CA GLU A 86 -12.68 2.61 -1.10
C GLU A 86 -12.48 1.28 -1.82
N LYS A 87 -11.35 1.10 -2.51
CA LYS A 87 -11.01 -0.13 -3.26
C LYS A 87 -10.14 -1.11 -2.49
N MET A 88 -9.85 -0.85 -1.22
CA MET A 88 -9.09 -1.80 -0.39
C MET A 88 -9.83 -3.12 -0.14
N ASP A 89 -11.12 -3.20 -0.45
CA ASP A 89 -11.89 -4.45 -0.46
C ASP A 89 -11.49 -5.38 -1.62
N ASP A 90 -10.77 -4.89 -2.64
CA ASP A 90 -10.16 -5.71 -3.70
C ASP A 90 -8.92 -6.49 -3.21
N TYR A 91 -8.47 -6.21 -1.99
CA TYR A 91 -7.33 -6.84 -1.33
C TYR A 91 -7.79 -7.83 -0.27
N LEU A 92 -7.00 -8.89 -0.10
CA LEU A 92 -7.19 -9.89 0.94
C LEU A 92 -5.95 -9.94 1.83
N LYS A 93 -6.19 -10.12 3.13
CA LYS A 93 -5.16 -10.50 4.09
C LYS A 93 -4.74 -11.94 3.79
N ALA A 94 -3.45 -12.18 3.65
CA ALA A 94 -2.92 -13.51 3.37
C ALA A 94 -1.58 -13.74 4.06
N THR A 95 -1.14 -14.99 4.10
CA THR A 95 0.22 -15.37 4.50
C THR A 95 0.89 -16.17 3.40
N TYR A 96 2.17 -15.93 3.16
CA TYR A 96 2.93 -16.76 2.23
C TYR A 96 3.09 -18.18 2.77
N LYS A 97 2.76 -19.19 1.95
CA LYS A 97 2.94 -20.62 2.31
C LYS A 97 4.40 -20.99 2.59
N SER A 98 5.35 -20.25 2.01
CA SER A 98 6.78 -20.52 2.11
C SER A 98 7.38 -20.20 3.47
N ASN A 99 6.88 -19.16 4.15
CA ASN A 99 7.49 -18.63 5.37
C ASN A 99 6.49 -18.12 6.42
N GLY A 100 5.19 -18.18 6.15
CA GLY A 100 4.11 -17.72 7.03
C GLY A 100 4.02 -16.21 7.20
N LYS A 101 4.80 -15.41 6.45
CA LYS A 101 4.78 -13.94 6.58
C LYS A 101 3.49 -13.36 6.03
N PHE A 102 2.96 -12.36 6.72
CA PHE A 102 1.79 -11.59 6.30
C PHE A 102 2.02 -10.88 4.96
N THR A 103 0.94 -10.74 4.20
CA THR A 103 0.90 -9.92 2.99
C THR A 103 -0.53 -9.48 2.68
N LEU A 104 -0.65 -8.44 1.85
CA LEU A 104 -1.91 -8.06 1.21
C LEU A 104 -1.88 -8.52 -0.24
N LEU A 105 -2.82 -9.38 -0.60
CA LEU A 105 -2.95 -9.89 -1.96
C LEU A 105 -4.10 -9.17 -2.67
N LYS A 106 -3.80 -8.41 -3.73
CA LYS A 106 -4.82 -7.93 -4.66
C LYS A 106 -5.46 -9.12 -5.37
N MET A 107 -6.78 -9.26 -5.34
CA MET A 107 -7.45 -10.44 -5.91
C MET A 107 -7.36 -10.51 -7.43
N ILE A 108 -7.52 -9.35 -8.09
CA ILE A 108 -7.57 -9.23 -9.54
C ILE A 108 -6.49 -8.27 -10.03
N ILE A 109 -5.68 -8.73 -10.97
CA ILE A 109 -4.68 -7.92 -11.67
C ILE A 109 -4.98 -8.03 -13.16
N ASN A 110 -5.13 -6.90 -13.85
CA ASN A 110 -5.41 -6.83 -15.29
C ASN A 110 -6.62 -7.68 -15.73
N GLY A 111 -7.67 -7.74 -14.88
CA GLY A 111 -8.90 -8.50 -15.15
C GLY A 111 -8.79 -10.01 -14.95
N GLN A 112 -7.66 -10.52 -14.45
CA GLN A 112 -7.43 -11.92 -14.14
C GLN A 112 -7.14 -12.14 -12.65
N MET A 113 -7.39 -13.34 -12.15
CA MET A 113 -7.02 -13.72 -10.79
C MET A 113 -5.50 -13.57 -10.61
N ASN A 114 -5.10 -12.99 -9.48
CA ASN A 114 -3.69 -12.81 -9.16
C ASN A 114 -2.97 -14.18 -9.16
N PRO A 115 -1.92 -14.36 -9.97
CA PRO A 115 -1.20 -15.64 -10.08
C PRO A 115 -0.61 -16.11 -8.74
N ASP A 116 -0.32 -15.17 -7.84
CA ASP A 116 0.26 -15.46 -6.53
C ASP A 116 -0.77 -15.97 -5.53
N SER A 117 -2.07 -16.02 -5.90
CA SER A 117 -3.12 -16.62 -5.08
C SER A 117 -2.82 -18.07 -4.67
N SER A 118 -2.09 -18.81 -5.51
CA SER A 118 -1.68 -20.18 -5.21
C SER A 118 -0.55 -20.27 -4.17
N LEU A 119 0.22 -19.19 -3.98
CA LEU A 119 1.39 -19.10 -3.11
C LEU A 119 1.04 -18.69 -1.68
N VAL A 120 -0.21 -18.29 -1.43
CA VAL A 120 -0.65 -17.75 -0.14
C VAL A 120 -1.82 -18.53 0.45
N ASP A 121 -1.96 -18.44 1.77
CA ASP A 121 -3.15 -18.86 2.52
C ASP A 121 -3.94 -17.62 2.94
N PHE A 122 -5.23 -17.57 2.61
CA PHE A 122 -6.08 -16.44 2.96
C PHE A 122 -6.41 -16.44 4.45
N VAL A 123 -6.26 -15.28 5.08
CA VAL A 123 -6.60 -15.07 6.48
C VAL A 123 -8.08 -14.73 6.54
N GLN A 124 -8.86 -15.58 7.21
CA GLN A 124 -10.27 -15.30 7.45
C GLN A 124 -10.39 -14.25 8.56
N ASP A 125 -11.25 -13.24 8.39
CA ASP A 125 -11.46 -12.09 9.29
C ASP A 125 -12.09 -12.46 10.66
N GLY A 126 -11.71 -13.59 11.25
CA GLY A 126 -12.18 -14.02 12.57
C GLY A 126 -11.63 -13.18 13.73
N ASP A 127 -10.49 -12.50 13.56
CA ASP A 127 -9.72 -11.91 14.66
C ASP A 127 -9.39 -10.40 14.51
N LEU A 128 -9.82 -9.74 13.43
CA LEU A 128 -9.51 -8.31 13.20
C LEU A 128 -10.81 -7.53 12.95
N ASN A 129 -11.29 -6.82 13.97
CA ASN A 129 -12.52 -6.00 13.95
C ASN A 129 -12.53 -4.86 12.90
N LYS A 130 -11.46 -4.67 12.11
CA LYS A 130 -11.27 -3.56 11.17
C LYS A 130 -10.97 -4.09 9.76
N SER A 131 -11.66 -3.55 8.76
CA SER A 131 -11.42 -3.82 7.33
C SER A 131 -10.10 -3.19 6.86
N LEU A 132 -9.60 -3.60 5.71
CA LEU A 132 -8.43 -2.97 5.08
C LEU A 132 -8.71 -1.51 4.71
N GLY A 133 -9.93 -1.19 4.26
CA GLY A 133 -10.37 0.19 4.04
C GLY A 133 -10.28 1.04 5.31
N HIS A 134 -10.65 0.49 6.47
CA HIS A 134 -10.48 1.18 7.75
C HIS A 134 -9.01 1.48 8.06
N PHE A 135 -8.12 0.50 7.88
CA PHE A 135 -6.68 0.72 8.05
C PHE A 135 -6.12 1.74 7.06
N CYS A 136 -6.63 1.76 5.83
CA CYS A 136 -6.22 2.72 4.80
C CYS A 136 -6.59 4.14 5.19
N ASN A 137 -7.82 4.36 5.65
CA ASN A 137 -8.25 5.65 6.17
C ASN A 137 -7.38 6.10 7.34
N GLU A 138 -7.11 5.23 8.32
CA GLU A 138 -6.21 5.59 9.43
C GLU A 138 -4.80 5.96 8.96
N VAL A 139 -4.22 5.20 8.02
CA VAL A 139 -2.88 5.48 7.48
C VAL A 139 -2.84 6.84 6.79
N LEU A 140 -3.85 7.17 5.99
CA LEU A 140 -3.91 8.43 5.28
C LEU A 140 -4.25 9.61 6.20
N GLU A 141 -5.20 9.45 7.12
CA GLU A 141 -5.54 10.49 8.10
C GLU A 141 -4.33 10.86 8.97
N ASP A 142 -3.52 9.88 9.36
CA ASP A 142 -2.32 10.10 10.17
C ASP A 142 -1.17 10.75 9.37
N ASN A 143 -1.16 10.65 8.03
CA ASN A 143 0.01 10.96 7.19
C ASN A 143 -0.31 11.75 5.90
N ASP A 144 -1.47 12.38 5.77
CA ASP A 144 -1.95 13.04 4.56
C ASP A 144 -0.92 14.03 3.99
N GLU A 145 -0.33 14.87 4.84
CA GLU A 145 0.69 15.83 4.45
C GLU A 145 1.95 15.16 3.86
N ILE A 146 2.34 13.99 4.39
CA ILE A 146 3.51 13.23 3.94
C ILE A 146 3.26 12.72 2.51
N PHE A 147 2.09 12.12 2.28
CA PHE A 147 1.69 11.63 0.96
C PHE A 147 1.60 12.79 -0.04
N VAL A 148 0.88 13.87 0.28
CA VAL A 148 0.72 15.02 -0.63
C VAL A 148 2.08 15.60 -1.00
N LYS A 149 2.96 15.87 -0.02
CA LYS A 149 4.30 16.44 -0.29
C LYS A 149 5.16 15.52 -1.15
N ALA A 150 5.16 14.22 -0.86
CA ALA A 150 5.93 13.24 -1.62
C ALA A 150 5.48 13.20 -3.09
N PHE A 151 4.17 13.13 -3.34
CA PHE A 151 3.63 13.06 -4.70
C PHE A 151 3.61 14.40 -5.45
N GLN A 152 3.75 15.53 -4.74
CA GLN A 152 3.93 16.86 -5.35
C GLN A 152 5.37 17.17 -5.79
N ALA A 153 6.36 16.36 -5.40
CA ALA A 153 7.74 16.54 -5.82
C ALA A 153 7.86 16.63 -7.36
N GLU A 154 8.84 17.39 -7.86
CA GLU A 154 9.03 17.57 -9.31
C GLU A 154 9.24 16.23 -10.02
N GLU A 155 10.05 15.37 -9.40
CA GLU A 155 10.31 13.99 -9.82
C GLU A 155 9.93 13.05 -8.67
N LEU A 156 9.28 11.94 -9.01
CA LEU A 156 9.05 10.85 -8.05
C LEU A 156 10.37 10.08 -7.95
N GLY A 157 10.99 10.09 -6.77
CA GLY A 157 12.21 9.33 -6.54
C GLY A 157 11.91 7.83 -6.41
N ASN A 158 12.94 6.99 -6.51
CA ASN A 158 12.81 5.56 -6.21
C ASN A 158 12.43 5.33 -4.75
N ASP A 159 11.87 4.15 -4.46
CA ASP A 159 11.56 3.66 -3.12
C ASP A 159 10.66 4.61 -2.31
N LEU A 160 9.62 5.17 -2.95
CA LEU A 160 8.66 6.04 -2.26
C LEU A 160 7.97 5.33 -1.11
N ASP A 161 7.72 4.03 -1.24
CA ASP A 161 7.13 3.19 -0.20
C ASP A 161 8.03 3.13 1.03
N ILE A 162 9.35 2.99 0.87
CA ILE A 162 10.30 3.04 1.99
C ILE A 162 10.32 4.43 2.63
N LYS A 163 10.43 5.49 1.82
CA LYS A 163 10.45 6.88 2.32
C LYS A 163 9.19 7.26 3.07
N ILE A 164 8.03 6.84 2.60
CA ILE A 164 6.73 7.18 3.22
C ILE A 164 6.48 6.22 4.39
N CYS A 165 6.49 4.92 4.16
CA CYS A 165 5.99 3.92 5.11
C CYS A 165 6.99 3.52 6.19
N SER A 166 8.30 3.54 5.90
CA SER A 166 9.35 3.23 6.89
C SER A 166 9.88 4.50 7.55
N GLU A 167 10.39 5.45 6.78
CA GLU A 167 11.14 6.60 7.33
C GLU A 167 10.24 7.64 8.01
N GLN A 168 9.14 8.01 7.35
CA GLN A 168 8.24 9.07 7.83
C GLN A 168 7.12 8.54 8.72
N ALA A 169 6.35 7.55 8.24
CA ALA A 169 5.19 7.00 8.96
C ALA A 169 5.55 5.93 10.01
N ARG A 170 6.74 5.31 9.89
CA ARG A 170 7.27 4.30 10.84
C ARG A 170 6.40 3.07 11.05
N TYR A 171 5.58 2.72 10.06
CA TYR A 171 4.83 1.46 10.08
C TYR A 171 5.73 0.27 9.71
N CYS A 172 6.66 0.49 8.79
CA CYS A 172 7.59 -0.52 8.29
C CYS A 172 9.00 -0.34 8.86
N ASP A 173 9.81 -1.40 8.83
CA ASP A 173 11.20 -1.41 9.32
C ASP A 173 12.21 -1.66 8.16
N GLU A 174 11.82 -1.35 6.93
CA GLU A 174 12.62 -1.59 5.72
C GLU A 174 13.60 -0.44 5.42
N SER A 175 14.66 -0.75 4.66
CA SER A 175 15.68 0.20 4.21
C SER A 175 16.00 -0.05 2.73
N PRO A 176 16.38 0.98 1.95
CA PRO A 176 16.71 0.81 0.54
C PRO A 176 17.86 -0.18 0.34
N VAL A 177 17.76 -1.05 -0.67
CA VAL A 177 18.84 -1.97 -1.02
C VAL A 177 19.95 -1.16 -1.68
N GLN A 178 21.14 -1.12 -1.08
CA GLN A 178 22.30 -0.51 -1.74
C GLN A 178 22.73 -1.44 -2.88
N GLU A 179 22.66 -0.97 -4.13
CA GLU A 179 23.29 -1.66 -5.25
C GLU A 179 24.80 -1.69 -5.02
N GLU A 180 25.36 -2.85 -4.67
CA GLU A 180 26.81 -3.07 -4.71
C GLU A 180 27.25 -2.97 -6.16
N TYR A 181 27.92 -1.86 -6.51
CA TYR A 181 28.57 -1.70 -7.80
C TYR A 181 29.76 -2.67 -7.86
N ASP A 182 29.56 -3.84 -8.50
CA ASP A 182 30.64 -4.77 -8.82
C ASP A 182 31.64 -4.12 -9.79
N PHE A 183 32.76 -3.65 -9.25
CA PHE A 183 33.89 -3.09 -9.99
C PHE A 183 34.90 -4.18 -10.36
N ASP A 184 34.46 -5.31 -10.91
CA ASP A 184 35.40 -6.31 -11.42
C ASP A 184 34.98 -6.79 -12.81
N GLY A 185 35.67 -6.25 -13.82
CA GLY A 185 35.38 -6.52 -15.22
C GLY A 185 36.01 -5.54 -16.19
N LYS A 186 37.30 -5.21 -16.02
CA LYS A 186 38.12 -4.71 -17.12
C LYS A 186 39.33 -5.60 -17.33
N GLU A 187 39.06 -6.74 -17.95
CA GLU A 187 40.05 -7.54 -18.63
C GLU A 187 39.94 -7.23 -20.13
N GLU A 188 40.69 -6.24 -20.63
CA GLU A 188 41.10 -6.01 -22.04
C GLU A 188 42.28 -5.01 -21.95
N LEU A 189 43.48 -5.15 -22.54
CA LEU A 189 43.95 -5.89 -23.70
C LEU A 189 45.49 -5.96 -23.65
#